data_AF-A0ABD0JVE7-F1
#
_entry.id   AF-A0ABD0JVE7-F1
#
_cell.length_a   1.000
_cell.length_b   1.000
_cell.length_c   1.000
_cell.angle_alpha   90.00
_cell.angle_beta   90.00
_cell.angle_gamma   90.00
#
_symmetry.space_group_name_H-M   'P 1'
#
loop_
_entity.id
_entity.type
_entity.pdbx_description
1 polymer ?
#
loop_
_entity_poly.entity_id
_entity_poly.type
_entity_poly.pdbx_seq_one_letter_code
_entity_poly.pdbx_strand_id
1 'polypeptide(L)' 'QKAEVIQAYGGGSGDILLHGLRCKGSVPRLRDCSWQEQEKVDDIIRHHADFCTHTYDVGVDCG' A
#
# COMPACT_ATOMS: atom_id res chain seq x y z
N GLN A 1 4.72 -1.89 -27.40
CA GLN A 1 4.13 -1.40 -26.14
C GLN A 1 4.52 -2.39 -25.04
N LYS A 2 5.32 -2.00 -24.04
CA LYS A 2 5.69 -2.91 -22.94
C LYS A 2 4.67 -2.72 -21.82
N ALA A 3 4.06 -3.82 -21.36
CA ALA A 3 3.19 -3.81 -20.19
C ALA A 3 4.03 -3.51 -18.95
N GLU A 4 3.53 -2.62 -18.09
CA GLU A 4 4.04 -2.44 -16.74
C GLU A 4 3.80 -3.74 -15.97
N VAL A 5 4.84 -4.28 -15.31
CA VAL A 5 4.66 -5.39 -14.37
C VAL A 5 4.12 -4.79 -13.07
N ILE A 6 2.81 -4.60 -13.05
CA ILE A 6 2.06 -4.38 -11.81
C ILE A 6 1.97 -5.76 -11.14
N GLN A 7 2.40 -5.88 -9.87
CA GLN A 7 2.67 -7.13 -9.11
C GLN A 7 4.04 -7.83 -9.39
N ALA A 8 5.14 -7.27 -8.87
CA ALA A 8 6.47 -7.88 -9.02
C ALA A 8 6.57 -9.33 -8.49
N TYR A 9 5.76 -9.69 -7.49
CA TYR A 9 5.73 -11.01 -6.86
C TYR A 9 4.36 -11.70 -6.96
N GLY A 10 3.50 -11.24 -7.87
CA GLY A 10 2.09 -11.63 -7.93
C GLY A 10 1.21 -10.85 -6.93
N GLY A 11 -0.10 -10.84 -7.19
CA GLY A 11 -1.09 -10.18 -6.34
C GLY A 11 -1.65 -11.10 -5.26
N GLY A 12 -2.04 -10.49 -4.15
CA GLY A 12 -2.75 -11.15 -3.06
C GLY A 12 -4.25 -11.36 -3.34
N SER A 13 -4.96 -11.68 -2.27
CA SER A 13 -6.42 -11.84 -2.24
C SER A 13 -6.97 -11.38 -0.88
N GLY A 14 -8.17 -10.82 -0.85
CA GLY A 14 -8.83 -10.36 0.37
C GLY A 14 -8.66 -8.86 0.58
N ASP A 15 -8.58 -8.41 1.83
CA ASP A 15 -8.51 -6.99 2.15
C ASP A 15 -7.13 -6.41 1.86
N ILE A 16 -7.11 -5.25 1.19
CA ILE A 16 -5.90 -4.43 1.05
C ILE A 16 -5.81 -3.53 2.29
N LEU A 17 -4.82 -3.80 3.13
CA LEU A 17 -4.74 -3.19 4.47
C LEU A 17 -4.08 -1.81 4.48
N LEU A 18 -3.22 -1.53 3.49
CA LEU A 18 -2.28 -0.40 3.52
C LEU A 18 -2.11 0.19 2.12
N HIS A 19 -2.07 1.52 2.01
CA HIS A 19 -1.75 2.24 0.77
C HIS A 19 -1.10 3.59 1.08
N GLY A 20 -0.24 4.09 0.20
CA GLY A 20 0.30 5.45 0.35
C GLY A 20 1.19 5.67 1.59
N LEU A 21 1.99 4.67 1.98
CA LEU A 21 2.99 4.76 3.05
C LEU A 21 3.90 5.98 2.83
N ARG A 22 3.99 6.89 3.81
CA ARG A 22 4.91 8.04 3.80
C ARG A 22 5.80 8.02 5.03
N CYS A 23 6.69 7.02 5.10
CA CYS A 23 7.45 6.75 6.31
C CYS A 23 8.71 7.59 6.41
N LYS A 24 9.04 8.01 7.63
CA LYS A 24 10.43 8.32 7.98
C LYS A 24 11.15 6.98 8.07
N GLY A 25 12.23 6.76 7.31
CA GLY A 25 12.93 5.47 7.23
C GLY A 25 13.50 4.92 8.54
N SER A 26 13.35 5.66 9.65
CA SER A 26 13.72 5.26 11.01
C SER A 26 12.57 4.63 11.83
N VAL A 27 11.34 4.56 11.30
CA VAL A 27 10.24 3.91 12.03
C VAL A 27 10.42 2.39 12.03
N PRO A 28 10.28 1.71 13.18
CA PRO A 28 10.57 0.27 13.29
C PRO A 28 9.46 -0.61 12.71
N ARG A 29 8.27 -0.07 12.44
CA ARG A 29 7.10 -0.82 11.97
C ARG A 29 6.31 0.02 10.97
N LEU A 30 5.84 -0.61 9.90
CA LEU A 30 5.06 0.07 8.84
C LEU A 30 3.75 0.67 9.36
N ARG A 31 3.11 0.06 10.36
CA ARG A 31 1.88 0.60 10.98
C ARG A 31 2.10 1.88 11.79
N ASP A 32 3.33 2.15 12.20
CA ASP A 32 3.71 3.36 12.96
C ASP A 32 4.13 4.51 12.01
N CYS A 33 4.09 4.26 10.70
CA CYS A 33 4.33 5.23 9.65
C CYS A 33 3.19 6.26 9.56
N SER A 34 3.51 7.52 9.29
CA SER A 34 2.48 8.49 8.89
C SER A 34 1.90 8.09 7.54
N TRP A 35 0.61 7.80 7.54
CA TRP A 35 -0.25 7.81 6.36
C TRP A 35 -0.58 9.28 6.05
N GLN A 36 -0.97 9.62 4.81
CA GLN A 36 -1.28 11.02 4.47
C GLN A 36 -2.19 11.66 5.55
N GLU A 37 -1.75 12.82 6.01
CA GLU A 37 -2.36 13.59 7.09
C GLU A 37 -3.84 13.85 6.78
N GLN A 38 -4.72 13.59 7.76
CA GLN A 38 -6.07 14.17 7.91
C GLN A 38 -7.28 13.54 7.20
N GLU A 39 -7.38 12.23 7.01
CA GLU A 39 -8.71 11.60 6.91
C GLU A 39 -8.81 10.41 7.87
N LYS A 40 -9.98 10.23 8.47
CA LYS A 40 -10.22 9.23 9.49
C LYS A 40 -9.78 7.87 8.95
N VAL A 41 -9.01 7.11 9.73
CA VAL A 41 -8.45 5.80 9.34
C VAL A 41 -9.54 4.88 8.75
N ASP A 42 -10.77 4.96 9.27
CA ASP A 42 -11.92 4.18 8.79
C ASP A 42 -12.49 4.65 7.44
N ASP A 43 -12.32 5.92 7.09
CA ASP A 43 -12.77 6.49 5.81
C ASP A 43 -11.75 6.24 4.70
N ILE A 44 -10.45 6.23 5.01
CA ILE A 44 -9.35 5.98 4.05
C ILE A 44 -9.37 4.53 3.55
N ILE A 45 -9.50 3.54 4.45
CA ILE A 45 -9.59 2.12 4.05
C ILE A 45 -10.80 1.89 3.13
N ARG A 46 -11.93 2.56 3.38
CA ARG A 46 -13.14 2.41 2.55
C ARG A 46 -13.14 3.23 1.27
N HIS A 47 -12.62 4.46 1.25
CA HIS A 47 -12.73 5.33 0.08
C HIS A 47 -11.59 5.17 -0.93
N HIS A 48 -10.42 4.67 -0.53
CA HIS A 48 -9.26 4.53 -1.45
C HIS A 48 -8.93 3.08 -1.82
N ALA A 49 -9.52 2.08 -1.12
CA ALA A 49 -9.56 0.70 -1.63
C ALA A 49 -10.38 0.57 -2.92
N ASP A 50 -11.21 1.56 -3.26
CA ASP A 50 -11.98 1.55 -4.52
C ASP A 50 -11.08 1.65 -5.77
N PHE A 51 -9.84 2.15 -5.65
CA PHE A 51 -8.87 2.20 -6.75
C PHE A 51 -7.68 1.26 -6.58
N CYS A 52 -7.30 0.93 -5.35
CA CYS A 52 -6.27 -0.06 -5.09
C CYS A 52 -6.87 -1.46 -5.29
N THR A 53 -6.39 -2.16 -6.30
CA THR A 53 -6.66 -3.60 -6.46
C THR A 53 -5.38 -4.38 -6.21
N HIS A 54 -5.46 -5.70 -6.08
CA HIS A 54 -4.28 -6.54 -5.95
C HIS A 54 -3.31 -6.41 -7.14
N THR A 55 -3.70 -5.81 -8.28
CA THR A 55 -2.77 -5.45 -9.36
C THR A 55 -1.68 -4.49 -8.88
N TYR A 56 -1.91 -3.72 -7.82
CA TYR A 56 -0.97 -2.73 -7.30
C TYR A 56 -0.25 -3.18 -6.02
N ASP A 57 -0.34 -4.47 -5.66
CA ASP A 57 0.38 -4.97 -4.50
C ASP A 57 1.89 -4.76 -4.64
N VAL A 58 2.47 -4.16 -3.60
CA VAL A 58 3.89 -3.83 -3.53
C VAL A 58 4.68 -5.01 -2.95
N GLY A 59 5.84 -5.29 -3.53
CA GLY A 59 6.84 -6.17 -2.94
C GLY A 59 8.20 -5.49 -2.87
N VAL A 60 9.04 -5.94 -1.95
CA VAL A 60 10.39 -5.42 -1.71
C VAL A 60 11.40 -6.56 -1.75
N ASP A 61 12.61 -6.27 -2.22
CA ASP A 61 13.77 -7.14 -2.06
C ASP A 61 14.67 -6.53 -0.98
N CYS A 62 15.10 -7.34 -0.02
CA CYS A 62 15.88 -6.91 1.14
C CYS A 62 17.33 -7.36 0.96
N GLY A 63 18.29 -6.46 1.28
CA GLY A 63 19.73 -6.76 1.27
C GLY A 63 20.24 -7.44 2.52
#